data_AF-A0AAV0RQS3-F1
#
_entry.id   AF-A0AAV0RQS3-F1
#
_cell.length_a   1.000
_cell.length_b   1.000
_cell.length_c   1.000
_cell.angle_alpha   90.00
_cell.angle_beta   90.00
_cell.angle_gamma   90.00
#
_symmetry.space_group_name_H-M   'P 1'
#
loop_
_entity.id
_entity.type
_entity.pdbx_description
1 polymer ?
#
loop_
_entity_poly.entity_id
_entity_poly.type
_entity_poly.pdbx_seq_one_letter_code
_entity_poly.pdbx_strand_id
1 'polypeptide(L)'
;VSHLVAEFKRKNKKYISTNTRALRRLRTACERAKRTLSSTFQTTIEIDSLYEGIDFYSTITRARFEELNMDLFRRCMEPVEKCLCNARIDKGQIDDIVLVGGSTRIPKVQQLL
;
A
#
# COMPACT_ATOMS: atom_id res chain seq x y z
N VAL A 1 0.94 1.19 6.88
CA VAL A 1 1.74 1.31 8.13
C VAL A 1 0.89 1.05 9.37
N SER A 2 -0.28 1.65 9.50
CA SER A 2 -1.17 1.48 10.67
C SER A 2 -1.48 0.03 11.01
N HIS A 3 -1.67 -0.84 10.00
CA HIS A 3 -1.85 -2.27 10.19
C HIS A 3 -0.69 -2.93 10.95
N LEU A 4 0.56 -2.67 10.55
CA LEU A 4 1.74 -3.24 11.20
C LEU A 4 2.02 -2.61 12.58
N VAL A 5 1.67 -1.34 12.78
CA VAL A 5 1.72 -0.70 14.11
C VAL A 5 0.75 -1.38 15.07
N ALA A 6 -0.47 -1.67 14.61
CA ALA A 6 -1.46 -2.41 15.39
C ALA A 6 -1.01 -3.86 15.65
N GLU A 7 -0.37 -4.50 14.67
CA GLU A 7 0.17 -5.84 14.81
C GLU A 7 1.32 -5.90 15.83
N PHE A 8 2.26 -4.94 15.79
CA PHE A 8 3.33 -4.80 16.77
C PHE A 8 2.75 -4.60 18.18
N LYS A 9 1.76 -3.72 18.32
CA LYS A 9 1.07 -3.50 19.59
C LYS A 9 0.42 -4.79 20.10
N ARG A 10 -0.21 -5.59 19.24
CA ARG A 10 -0.84 -6.86 19.61
C ARG A 10 0.19 -7.90 20.06
N LYS A 11 1.31 -8.04 19.35
CA LYS A 11 2.36 -9.03 19.64
C LYS A 11 3.19 -8.67 20.88
N ASN A 12 3.54 -7.39 21.05
CA ASN A 12 4.54 -6.96 22.03
C ASN A 12 3.96 -6.10 23.16
N LYS A 13 2.67 -5.78 23.12
CA LYS A 13 1.96 -4.89 24.08
C LYS A 13 2.59 -3.50 24.23
N LYS A 14 3.41 -3.07 23.28
CA LYS A 14 4.12 -1.77 23.28
C LYS A 14 3.65 -0.89 22.13
N TYR A 15 3.69 0.42 22.33
CA TYR A 15 3.24 1.42 21.37
C TYR A 15 4.42 2.09 20.68
N ILE A 16 4.62 1.79 19.40
CA ILE A 16 5.68 2.42 18.60
C ILE A 16 5.27 3.76 17.99
N SER A 17 3.99 4.14 18.12
CA SER A 17 3.44 5.37 17.52
C SER A 17 4.09 6.66 18.01
N THR A 18 4.66 6.64 19.22
CA THR A 18 5.35 7.78 19.83
C THR A 18 6.80 7.91 19.33
N ASN A 19 7.39 6.84 18.82
CA ASN A 19 8.79 6.81 18.39
C ASN A 19 8.92 7.07 16.89
N THR A 20 9.28 8.30 16.54
CA THR A 20 9.44 8.76 15.15
C THR A 20 10.52 7.97 14.39
N ARG A 21 11.60 7.54 15.06
CA ARG A 21 12.67 6.72 14.46
C ARG A 21 12.15 5.34 14.09
N ALA A 22 11.45 4.67 15.01
CA ALA A 22 10.84 3.37 14.76
C ALA A 22 9.82 3.43 13.61
N LEU A 23 8.95 4.45 13.60
CA LEU A 23 7.98 4.68 12.52
C LEU A 23 8.65 4.91 11.16
N ARG A 24 9.75 5.66 11.10
CA ARG A 24 10.49 5.88 9.85
C ARG A 24 11.09 4.58 9.30
N ARG A 25 11.66 3.75 10.17
CA ARG A 25 12.20 2.43 9.78
C ARG A 25 11.08 1.53 9.26
N LEU A 26 9.96 1.46 9.98
CA LEU A 26 8.78 0.71 9.56
C LEU A 26 8.22 1.18 8.22
N ARG A 27 8.11 2.49 7.99
CA ARG A 27 7.69 3.08 6.72
C ARG A 27 8.61 2.65 5.57
N THR A 28 9.92 2.69 5.78
CA THR A 28 10.91 2.31 4.77
C THR A 28 10.77 0.83 4.40
N ALA A 29 10.60 -0.03 5.41
CA ALA A 29 10.36 -1.46 5.19
C ALA A 29 9.02 -1.74 4.49
N CYS A 30 7.95 -1.02 4.87
CA CYS A 30 6.65 -1.09 4.18
C CYS A 30 6.75 -0.70 2.70
N GLU A 31 7.49 0.36 2.38
CA GLU A 31 7.65 0.81 1.00
C GLU A 31 8.41 -0.22 0.16
N ARG A 32 9.44 -0.86 0.73
CA ARG A 32 10.14 -1.98 0.08
C ARG A 32 9.19 -3.16 -0.15
N ALA A 33 8.45 -3.56 0.89
CA ALA A 33 7.48 -4.64 0.81
C ALA A 33 6.40 -4.36 -0.25
N LYS A 34 5.86 -3.14 -0.32
CA LYS A 34 4.90 -2.71 -1.36
C LYS A 34 5.45 -2.91 -2.77
N ARG A 35 6.70 -2.51 -3.01
CA ARG A 35 7.36 -2.70 -4.32
C ARG A 35 7.50 -4.19 -4.65
N THR A 36 7.94 -5.00 -3.69
CA THR A 36 8.03 -6.46 -3.87
C THR A 36 6.68 -7.11 -4.12
N LEU A 37 5.61 -6.67 -3.43
CA LEU A 37 4.25 -7.19 -3.63
C LEU A 37 3.66 -6.83 -5.00
N SER A 38 4.20 -5.80 -5.66
CA SER A 38 3.79 -5.47 -7.04
C SER A 38 4.25 -6.53 -8.04
N SER A 39 5.32 -7.28 -7.75
CA SER A 39 5.79 -8.41 -8.58
C SER A 39 5.48 -9.78 -7.97
N THR A 40 5.46 -9.91 -6.64
CA THR A 40 5.37 -11.19 -5.90
C THR A 40 4.06 -11.29 -5.13
N PHE A 41 3.59 -12.51 -4.86
CA PHE A 41 2.33 -12.74 -4.13
C PHE A 41 2.43 -12.54 -2.62
N GLN A 42 3.62 -12.64 -2.05
CA GLN A 42 3.88 -12.56 -0.61
C GLN A 42 5.27 -11.98 -0.36
N THR A 43 5.45 -11.31 0.76
CA THR A 43 6.76 -10.84 1.23
C THR A 43 6.79 -10.80 2.76
N THR A 44 7.99 -10.90 3.33
CA THR A 44 8.22 -10.79 4.77
C THR A 44 8.87 -9.46 5.08
N ILE A 45 8.35 -8.77 6.07
CA ILE A 45 8.86 -7.52 6.61
C ILE A 45 9.65 -7.86 7.87
N GLU A 46 10.95 -7.63 7.81
CA GLU A 46 11.90 -7.93 8.88
C GLU A 46 12.62 -6.64 9.26
N ILE A 47 12.62 -6.31 10.55
CA ILE A 47 13.29 -5.10 11.07
C ILE A 47 13.93 -5.42 12.42
N ASP A 48 15.25 -5.43 12.44
CA ASP A 48 16.03 -5.66 13.66
C ASP A 48 15.89 -4.50 14.65
N SER A 49 15.71 -4.81 15.92
CA SER A 49 15.58 -3.85 17.02
C SER A 49 14.68 -2.66 16.64
N LEU A 50 13.47 -2.94 16.16
CA LEU A 50 12.50 -1.92 15.74
C LEU A 50 12.18 -0.95 16.88
N TYR A 51 11.98 -1.47 18.09
CA TYR A 51 11.67 -0.66 19.28
C TYR A 51 12.14 -1.35 20.56
N GLU A 52 12.93 -0.66 21.41
CA GLU A 52 13.45 -1.17 22.69
C GLU A 52 14.13 -2.56 22.58
N GLY A 53 14.94 -2.77 21.54
CA GLY A 53 15.64 -4.04 21.32
C GLY A 53 14.76 -5.19 20.78
N ILE A 54 13.49 -4.92 20.48
CA ILE A 54 12.57 -5.92 19.95
C ILE A 54 12.65 -5.96 18.42
N ASP A 55 12.94 -7.13 17.88
CA ASP A 55 12.87 -7.39 16.45
C ASP A 55 11.42 -7.52 15.99
N PHE A 56 11.14 -7.10 14.76
CA PHE A 56 9.82 -7.20 14.17
C PHE A 56 9.83 -8.05 12.91
N TYR A 57 8.99 -9.08 12.92
CA TYR A 57 8.74 -9.98 11.81
C TYR A 57 7.24 -10.01 11.52
N SER A 58 6.87 -9.69 10.28
CA SER A 58 5.49 -9.80 9.80
C SER A 58 5.45 -10.15 8.32
N THR A 59 4.66 -11.15 8.00
CA THR A 59 4.47 -11.61 6.62
C THR A 59 3.19 -11.02 6.06
N ILE A 60 3.27 -10.43 4.87
CA ILE A 60 2.12 -9.81 4.20
C ILE A 60 1.96 -10.39 2.80
N THR A 61 0.72 -10.70 2.46
CA THR A 61 0.31 -11.18 1.14
C THR A 61 -0.20 -10.03 0.29
N ARG A 62 -0.13 -10.18 -1.04
CA ARG A 62 -0.69 -9.21 -2.00
C ARG A 62 -2.18 -9.01 -1.75
N ALA A 63 -2.92 -10.10 -1.56
CA ALA A 63 -4.35 -10.04 -1.27
C ALA A 63 -4.65 -9.19 -0.02
N ARG A 64 -3.89 -9.39 1.06
CA ARG A 64 -4.06 -8.59 2.28
C ARG A 64 -3.67 -7.12 2.07
N PHE A 65 -2.61 -6.87 1.31
CA PHE A 65 -2.24 -5.50 0.94
C PHE A 65 -3.35 -4.81 0.13
N GLU A 66 -3.94 -5.50 -0.83
CA GLU A 66 -5.01 -4.96 -1.66
C GLU A 66 -6.28 -4.67 -0.85
N GLU A 67 -6.65 -5.58 0.05
CA GLU A 67 -7.77 -5.40 0.98
C GLU A 67 -7.57 -4.15 1.86
N LEU A 68 -6.37 -3.98 2.42
CA LEU A 68 -6.03 -2.85 3.30
C LEU A 68 -6.07 -1.48 2.60
N ASN A 69 -6.00 -1.44 1.27
CA ASN A 69 -5.98 -0.19 0.50
C ASN A 69 -7.17 -0.10 -0.48
N MET A 70 -8.19 -0.95 -0.33
CA MET A 70 -9.32 -1.00 -1.26
C MET A 70 -10.10 0.32 -1.30
N ASP A 71 -10.22 0.98 -0.15
CA ASP A 71 -10.85 2.31 -0.02
C ASP A 71 -10.07 3.39 -0.78
N LEU A 72 -8.74 3.32 -0.78
CA LEU A 72 -7.88 4.22 -1.55
C LEU A 72 -8.03 3.95 -3.05
N PHE A 73 -8.01 2.69 -3.46
CA PHE A 73 -8.14 2.33 -4.88
C PHE A 73 -9.49 2.76 -5.46
N ARG A 74 -10.59 2.65 -4.70
CA ARG A 74 -11.91 3.14 -5.12
C ARG A 74 -11.93 4.66 -5.28
N ARG A 75 -11.34 5.39 -4.33
CA ARG A 75 -11.22 6.86 -4.40
C ARG A 75 -10.41 7.32 -5.61
N CYS A 76 -9.48 6.50 -6.12
CA CYS A 76 -8.75 6.82 -7.35
C CYS A 76 -9.62 6.82 -8.61
N MET A 77 -10.81 6.18 -8.60
CA MET A 77 -11.71 6.17 -9.75
C MET A 77 -12.58 7.43 -9.82
N GLU A 78 -12.85 8.09 -8.68
CA GLU A 78 -13.70 9.29 -8.68
C GLU A 78 -13.15 10.42 -9.56
N PRO A 79 -11.84 10.75 -9.59
CA PRO A 79 -11.29 11.74 -10.51
C PRO A 79 -11.39 11.32 -11.98
N VAL A 80 -11.27 10.02 -12.28
CA VAL A 80 -11.38 9.50 -13.64
C VAL A 80 -12.79 9.72 -14.17
N GLU A 81 -13.81 9.35 -13.39
CA GLU A 81 -15.21 9.55 -13.75
C GLU A 81 -15.56 11.05 -13.91
N LYS A 82 -15.06 11.90 -12.99
CA LYS A 82 -15.23 13.35 -13.09
C LYS A 82 -14.57 13.93 -14.35
N CYS A 83 -13.38 13.45 -14.70
CA CYS A 83 -12.67 13.90 -15.89
C CYS A 83 -13.44 13.56 -17.17
N LEU A 84 -13.96 12.33 -17.27
CA LEU A 84 -14.78 11.90 -18.41
C LEU A 84 -16.09 12.70 -18.51
N CYS A 85 -16.76 12.94 -17.38
CA CYS A 85 -17.96 13.75 -17.33
C CYS A 85 -17.71 15.19 -17.81
N ASN A 86 -16.62 15.81 -17.35
CA ASN A 86 -16.22 17.15 -17.77
C ASN A 86 -15.84 17.22 -19.25
N ALA A 87 -15.19 16.17 -19.77
CA ALA A 87 -14.82 16.07 -21.18
C ALA A 87 -16.03 15.73 -22.08
N ARG A 88 -17.14 15.25 -21.50
CA ARG A 88 -18.33 14.74 -22.21
C ARG A 88 -17.98 13.62 -23.19
N ILE A 89 -17.05 12.76 -22.77
CA ILE A 89 -16.58 11.62 -23.56
C ILE A 89 -17.04 10.34 -22.86
N ASP A 90 -17.63 9.43 -23.64
CA ASP A 90 -18.00 8.10 -23.16
C ASP A 90 -16.77 7.19 -23.05
N LYS A 91 -16.80 6.24 -22.11
CA LYS A 91 -15.67 5.31 -21.87
C LYS A 91 -15.23 4.55 -23.14
N GLY A 92 -16.15 4.28 -24.07
CA GLY A 92 -15.87 3.58 -25.33
C GLY A 92 -15.21 4.43 -26.41
N GLN A 93 -15.10 5.75 -26.21
CA GLN A 93 -14.43 6.68 -27.12
C GLN A 93 -12.96 6.93 -26.74
N ILE A 94 -12.46 6.23 -25.71
CA ILE A 94 -11.07 6.33 -25.28
C ILE A 94 -10.27 5.30 -26.08
N ASP A 95 -9.34 5.79 -26.91
CA ASP A 95 -8.49 4.91 -27.72
C ASP A 95 -7.39 4.23 -26.89
N ASP A 96 -6.71 5.02 -26.04
CA ASP A 96 -5.55 4.56 -25.27
C ASP A 96 -5.55 5.10 -23.84
N ILE A 97 -5.08 4.26 -22.90
CA ILE A 97 -4.88 4.63 -21.49
C ILE A 97 -3.40 4.55 -21.17
N VAL A 98 -2.78 5.72 -20.91
CA VAL A 98 -1.36 5.80 -20.54
C VAL A 98 -1.22 5.84 -19.02
N LEU A 99 -0.57 4.82 -18.46
CA LEU A 99 -0.31 4.73 -17.02
C LEU A 99 1.01 5.41 -16.66
N VAL A 100 0.93 6.54 -15.95
CA VAL A 100 2.10 7.31 -15.50
C VAL A 100 2.24 7.28 -13.97
N GLY A 101 3.46 7.00 -13.49
CA GLY A 101 3.80 7.05 -12.07
C GLY A 101 4.23 5.70 -11.49
N GLY A 102 4.89 5.72 -10.33
CA GLY A 102 5.40 4.49 -9.71
C GLY A 102 4.30 3.58 -9.16
N SER A 103 3.22 4.15 -8.61
CA SER A 103 2.13 3.41 -7.98
C SER A 103 1.18 2.74 -8.98
N THR A 104 1.20 3.14 -10.25
CA THR A 104 0.41 2.46 -11.30
C THR A 104 0.94 1.06 -11.64
N ARG A 105 2.11 0.70 -11.12
CA ARG A 105 2.69 -0.66 -11.21
C ARG A 105 2.00 -1.67 -10.29
N ILE A 106 1.12 -1.22 -9.40
CA ILE A 106 0.35 -2.11 -8.53
C ILE A 106 -0.68 -2.85 -9.40
N PRO A 107 -0.66 -4.19 -9.46
CA PRO A 107 -1.55 -4.96 -10.34
C PRO A 107 -3.03 -4.64 -10.15
N LYS A 108 -3.47 -4.41 -8.91
CA LYS A 108 -4.86 -4.07 -8.63
C LYS A 108 -5.30 -2.74 -9.25
N VAL A 109 -4.41 -1.75 -9.33
CA VAL A 109 -4.71 -0.46 -9.95
C VAL A 109 -4.87 -0.63 -11.46
N GLN A 110 -4.03 -1.45 -12.09
CA GLN A 110 -4.13 -1.76 -13.52
C GLN A 110 -5.37 -2.56 -13.89
N GLN A 111 -5.93 -3.32 -12.95
CA GLN A 111 -7.18 -4.06 -13.17
C GLN A 111 -8.44 -3.21 -12.97
N LEU A 112 -8.32 -2.07 -12.30
CA LEU A 112 -9.44 -1.17 -12.02
C LEU A 112 -9.63 -0.11 -13.11
N LEU A 113 -8.55 0.24 -13.82
CA LEU A 113 -8.51 1.15 -14.96
C LEU A 113 -8.71 0.36 -16.25
#